data_AF-A0A6J4SUF6-F1
#
_entry.id   AF-A0A6J4SUF6-F1
#
_cell.length_a   1.000
_cell.length_b   1.000
_cell.length_c   1.000
_cell.angle_alpha   90.00
_cell.angle_beta   90.00
_cell.angle_gamma   90.00
#
_symmetry.space_group_name_H-M   'P 1'
#
loop_
_entity.id
_entity.type
_entity.pdbx_description
1 polymer ?
#
loop_
_entity_poly.entity_id
_entity_poly.type
_entity_poly.pdbx_seq_one_letter_code
_entity_poly.pdbx_strand_id
1 'polypeptide(L)'
;MPAHAWLGLAMIVVNLLAGLIGAFAWWRVEPSRLFWPLLRAGQLLVVLVAAHGGILYAQGVEIPDLHLIYGLMPIGIAFIAEQLRLTSAQAVLDQRGLEDSSAVAALSEREQKTIVLTIVRREIGVMAASALVITVLGLRAAEWL
;
A
#
# COMPACT_ATOMS: atom_id res chain seq x y z
N MET A 1 -22.40 -3.62 -14.85
CA MET A 1 -21.20 -4.44 -15.12
C MET A 1 -19.96 -3.65 -15.56
N PRO A 2 -19.98 -2.73 -16.56
CA PRO A 2 -18.73 -2.10 -17.05
C PRO A 2 -18.04 -1.19 -16.02
N ALA A 3 -18.80 -0.51 -15.15
CA ALA A 3 -18.24 0.39 -14.13
C ALA A 3 -17.34 -0.33 -13.12
N HIS A 4 -17.70 -1.56 -12.69
CA HIS A 4 -16.90 -2.34 -11.76
C HIS A 4 -15.58 -2.79 -12.39
N ALA A 5 -15.62 -3.22 -13.66
CA ALA A 5 -14.44 -3.59 -14.42
C ALA A 5 -13.47 -2.41 -14.60
N TRP A 6 -13.98 -1.23 -14.96
CA TRP A 6 -13.16 -0.01 -15.06
C TRP A 6 -12.54 0.40 -13.72
N LEU A 7 -13.29 0.26 -12.63
CA LEU A 7 -12.79 0.54 -11.28
C LEU A 7 -11.69 -0.45 -10.87
N GLY A 8 -11.87 -1.74 -11.18
CA GLY A 8 -10.85 -2.78 -10.97
C GLY A 8 -9.59 -2.53 -11.80
N LEU A 9 -9.74 -2.15 -13.08
CA LEU A 9 -8.61 -1.77 -13.93
C LEU A 9 -7.85 -0.56 -13.37
N ALA A 10 -8.57 0.48 -12.95
CA ALA A 10 -7.97 1.66 -12.33
C ALA A 10 -7.20 1.28 -11.05
N MET A 11 -7.77 0.42 -10.20
CA MET A 11 -7.11 -0.11 -9.01
C MET A 11 -5.79 -0.81 -9.37
N ILE A 12 -5.80 -1.70 -10.36
CA ILE A 12 -4.60 -2.44 -10.81
C ILE A 12 -3.52 -1.49 -11.31
N VAL A 13 -3.87 -0.58 -12.22
CA VAL A 13 -2.92 0.35 -12.85
C VAL A 13 -2.31 1.29 -11.81
N VAL A 14 -3.14 1.87 -10.92
CA VAL A 14 -2.64 2.81 -9.91
C VAL A 14 -1.73 2.11 -8.90
N ASN A 15 -2.09 0.91 -8.43
CA ASN A 15 -1.23 0.15 -7.52
C ASN A 15 0.05 -0.34 -8.21
N LEU A 16 0.01 -0.68 -9.50
CA LEU A 16 1.21 -1.07 -10.25
C LEU A 16 2.17 0.11 -10.35
N LEU A 17 1.67 1.29 -10.73
CA LEU A 17 2.48 2.50 -10.81
C LEU A 17 3.05 2.88 -9.44
N ALA A 18 2.24 2.81 -8.37
CA ALA A 18 2.71 3.05 -7.00
C ALA A 18 3.82 2.06 -6.59
N GLY A 19 3.62 0.76 -6.88
CA GLY A 19 4.58 -0.29 -6.60
C GLY A 19 5.90 -0.09 -7.34
N LEU A 20 5.86 0.22 -8.64
CA LEU A 20 7.06 0.45 -9.46
C LEU A 20 7.81 1.73 -9.04
N ILE A 21 7.10 2.84 -8.84
CA ILE A 21 7.70 4.11 -8.39
C ILE A 21 8.30 3.93 -6.99
N GLY A 22 7.58 3.26 -6.09
CA GLY A 22 8.04 2.97 -4.73
C GLY A 22 9.27 2.06 -4.72
N ALA A 23 9.27 0.99 -5.52
CA ALA A 23 10.42 0.08 -5.64
C ALA A 23 11.66 0.81 -6.18
N PHE A 24 11.48 1.69 -7.17
CA PHE A 24 12.57 2.51 -7.70
C PHE A 24 13.12 3.49 -6.65
N ALA A 25 12.25 4.22 -5.96
CA ALA A 25 12.64 5.15 -4.90
C ALA A 25 13.34 4.43 -3.72
N TRP A 26 12.84 3.25 -3.36
CA TRP A 26 13.44 2.39 -2.34
C TRP A 26 14.86 1.93 -2.70
N TRP A 27 15.07 1.54 -3.96
CA TRP A 27 16.38 1.13 -4.48
C TRP A 27 17.37 2.30 -4.51
N ARG A 28 16.90 3.50 -4.87
CA ARG A 28 17.71 4.73 -4.91
C ARG A 28 17.95 5.37 -3.55
N VAL A 29 17.24 4.96 -2.50
CA VAL A 29 17.30 5.58 -1.16
C VAL A 29 16.85 7.05 -1.19
N GLU A 30 15.87 7.35 -2.04
CA GLU A 30 15.38 8.70 -2.25
C GLU A 30 13.92 8.86 -1.78
N PRO A 31 13.57 9.99 -1.13
CA PRO A 31 12.17 10.30 -0.85
C PRO A 31 11.42 10.57 -2.15
N SER A 32 10.23 10.00 -2.30
CA SER A 32 9.38 10.21 -3.48
C SER A 32 8.12 10.99 -3.13
N ARG A 33 7.95 12.16 -3.77
CA ARG A 33 6.74 12.99 -3.62
C ARG A 33 5.52 12.41 -4.36
N LEU A 34 5.76 11.64 -5.41
CA LEU A 34 4.70 11.01 -6.22
C LEU A 34 4.20 9.70 -5.63
N PHE A 35 5.08 8.96 -4.94
CA PHE A 35 4.75 7.65 -4.38
C PHE A 35 3.58 7.70 -3.41
N TRP A 36 3.63 8.60 -2.41
CA TRP A 36 2.64 8.62 -1.33
C TRP A 36 1.21 8.95 -1.80
N PRO A 37 0.98 10.03 -2.59
CA PRO A 37 -0.36 10.29 -3.13
C PRO A 37 -0.88 9.14 -3.99
N LEU A 38 -0.02 8.54 -4.83
CA LEU A 38 -0.39 7.46 -5.72
C LEU A 38 -0.75 6.18 -4.94
N LEU A 39 0.01 5.86 -3.89
CA LEU A 39 -0.28 4.77 -2.97
C LEU A 39 -1.64 4.98 -2.28
N ARG A 40 -1.91 6.20 -1.76
CA ARG A 40 -3.20 6.50 -1.11
C ARG A 40 -4.36 6.41 -2.09
N ALA A 41 -4.17 6.84 -3.33
CA ALA A 41 -5.16 6.64 -4.40
C ALA A 41 -5.41 5.15 -4.68
N GLY A 42 -4.34 4.34 -4.72
CA GLY A 42 -4.43 2.88 -4.90
C GLY A 42 -5.20 2.19 -3.77
N GLN A 43 -4.94 2.58 -2.52
CA GLN A 43 -5.66 2.08 -1.33
C GLN A 43 -7.14 2.48 -1.34
N LEU A 44 -7.44 3.73 -1.71
CA LEU A 44 -8.82 4.18 -1.85
C LEU A 44 -9.54 3.36 -2.93
N LEU A 45 -8.91 3.11 -4.08
CA LEU A 45 -9.48 2.30 -5.13
C LEU A 45 -9.76 0.86 -4.69
N VAL A 46 -8.88 0.25 -3.88
CA VAL A 46 -9.13 -1.06 -3.27
C VAL A 46 -10.43 -1.06 -2.46
N VAL A 47 -10.62 -0.05 -1.61
CA VAL A 47 -11.85 0.09 -0.81
C VAL A 47 -13.07 0.29 -1.69
N LEU A 48 -12.97 1.14 -2.72
CA LEU A 48 -14.08 1.42 -3.64
C LEU A 48 -14.48 0.18 -4.46
N VAL A 49 -13.50 -0.60 -4.96
CA VAL A 49 -13.76 -1.87 -5.66
C VAL A 49 -14.49 -2.84 -4.74
N ALA A 50 -13.98 -3.05 -3.52
CA ALA A 50 -14.60 -3.96 -2.57
C ALA A 50 -16.02 -3.52 -2.17
N ALA A 51 -16.21 -2.23 -1.89
CA ALA A 51 -17.53 -1.67 -1.55
C ALA A 51 -18.52 -1.84 -2.72
N HIS A 52 -18.11 -1.51 -3.94
CA HIS A 52 -18.95 -1.68 -5.12
C HIS A 52 -19.26 -3.15 -5.40
N GLY A 53 -18.29 -4.05 -5.22
CA GLY A 53 -18.49 -5.50 -5.32
C GLY A 53 -19.50 -6.01 -4.29
N GLY A 54 -19.41 -5.54 -3.04
CA GLY A 54 -20.38 -5.85 -1.99
C GLY A 54 -21.80 -5.33 -2.29
N ILE A 55 -21.93 -4.14 -2.90
CA ILE A 55 -23.23 -3.62 -3.36
C ILE A 55 -23.83 -4.52 -4.44
N LEU A 56 -23.03 -4.93 -5.45
CA LEU A 56 -23.49 -5.83 -6.50
C LEU A 56 -23.94 -7.19 -5.93
N TYR A 57 -23.17 -7.73 -4.99
CA TYR A 57 -23.53 -8.96 -4.28
C TYR A 57 -24.86 -8.82 -3.54
N ALA A 58 -25.05 -7.71 -2.80
CA ALA A 58 -26.30 -7.43 -2.09
C ALA A 58 -27.51 -7.24 -3.02
N GLN A 59 -27.28 -6.87 -4.28
CA GLN A 59 -28.30 -6.78 -5.33
C GLN A 59 -28.63 -8.14 -5.97
N GLY A 60 -28.01 -9.23 -5.51
CA GLY A 60 -28.23 -10.57 -6.03
C GLY A 60 -27.47 -10.87 -7.32
N VAL A 61 -26.46 -10.08 -7.67
CA VAL A 61 -25.55 -10.42 -8.78
C VAL A 61 -24.72 -11.62 -8.35
N GLU A 62 -24.77 -12.70 -9.13
CA GLU A 62 -23.89 -13.84 -8.91
C GLU A 62 -22.44 -13.42 -9.15
N ILE A 63 -21.61 -13.59 -8.12
CA ILE A 63 -20.18 -13.30 -8.15
C ILE A 63 -19.46 -14.59 -7.78
N PRO A 64 -18.46 -15.05 -8.56
CA PRO A 64 -17.68 -16.23 -8.20
C PRO A 64 -17.02 -16.07 -6.82
N ASP A 65 -17.06 -17.09 -5.98
CA ASP A 65 -16.48 -17.06 -4.63
C ASP A 65 -15.00 -16.62 -4.62
N LEU A 66 -14.24 -17.05 -5.64
CA LEU A 66 -12.84 -16.69 -5.79
C LEU A 66 -12.65 -15.19 -6.10
N HIS A 67 -13.59 -14.57 -6.81
CA HIS A 67 -13.58 -13.13 -7.06
C HIS A 67 -13.85 -12.34 -5.78
N LEU A 68 -14.70 -12.84 -4.87
CA LEU A 68 -14.90 -12.25 -3.55
C LEU A 68 -13.63 -12.32 -2.70
N ILE A 69 -12.95 -13.48 -2.70
CA ILE A 69 -11.67 -13.65 -2.00
C ILE A 69 -10.64 -12.66 -2.55
N TYR A 70 -10.42 -12.63 -3.87
CA TYR A 70 -9.44 -11.72 -4.46
C TYR A 70 -9.85 -10.24 -4.40
N GLY A 71 -11.13 -9.92 -4.24
CA GLY A 71 -11.63 -8.56 -4.03
C GLY A 71 -11.43 -8.05 -2.61
N LEU A 72 -11.52 -8.92 -1.59
CA LEU A 72 -11.38 -8.55 -0.18
C LEU A 72 -9.94 -8.68 0.36
N MET A 73 -9.18 -9.67 -0.14
CA MET A 73 -7.78 -9.88 0.28
C MET A 73 -6.90 -8.64 0.16
N PRO A 74 -7.00 -7.79 -0.88
CA PRO A 74 -6.28 -6.53 -0.98
C PRO A 74 -6.46 -5.59 0.22
N ILE A 75 -7.64 -5.58 0.87
CA ILE A 75 -7.87 -4.80 2.10
C ILE A 75 -7.00 -5.33 3.23
N GLY A 76 -7.00 -6.65 3.43
CA GLY A 76 -6.17 -7.31 4.45
C GLY A 76 -4.67 -7.05 4.23
N ILE A 77 -4.21 -7.15 2.98
CA ILE A 77 -2.81 -6.85 2.61
C ILE A 77 -2.47 -5.38 2.89
N ALA A 78 -3.32 -4.44 2.49
CA ALA A 78 -3.10 -3.02 2.75
C ALA A 78 -3.06 -2.71 4.24
N PHE A 79 -3.94 -3.33 5.03
CA PHE A 79 -3.98 -3.16 6.48
C PHE A 79 -2.71 -3.69 7.15
N ILE A 80 -2.30 -4.93 6.82
CA ILE A 80 -1.07 -5.53 7.36
C ILE A 80 0.15 -4.70 6.98
N ALA A 81 0.22 -4.22 5.73
CA ALA A 81 1.31 -3.37 5.27
C ALA A 81 1.38 -2.05 6.04
N GLU A 82 0.23 -1.43 6.36
CA GLU A 82 0.19 -0.22 7.17
C GLU A 82 0.67 -0.48 8.62
N GLN A 83 0.33 -1.64 9.20
CA GLN A 83 0.88 -2.03 10.50
C GLN A 83 2.39 -2.23 10.45
N LEU A 84 2.89 -2.95 9.43
CA LEU A 84 4.32 -3.15 9.22
C LEU A 84 5.06 -1.82 9.00
N ARG A 85 4.45 -0.85 8.31
CA ARG A 85 4.99 0.50 8.14
C ARG A 85 5.26 1.15 9.50
N LEU A 86 4.26 1.16 10.38
CA LEU A 86 4.35 1.73 11.73
C LEU A 86 5.38 0.98 12.59
N THR A 87 5.34 -0.35 12.62
CA THR A 87 6.30 -1.16 13.39
C THR A 87 7.73 -1.00 12.88
N SER A 88 7.92 -0.83 11.57
CA SER A 88 9.26 -0.63 10.98
C SER A 88 9.91 0.69 11.41
N ALA A 89 9.11 1.73 11.64
CA ALA A 89 9.59 3.00 12.16
C ALA A 89 10.05 2.83 13.62
N GLN A 90 9.22 2.20 14.46
CA GLN A 90 9.57 1.92 15.85
C GLN A 90 10.84 1.07 15.96
N ALA A 91 10.95 0.02 15.14
CA ALA A 91 12.14 -0.84 15.14
C ALA A 91 13.44 -0.08 14.82
N VAL A 92 13.40 0.98 14.02
CA VAL A 92 14.57 1.84 13.76
C VAL A 92 14.92 2.69 14.98
N LEU A 93 13.92 3.20 15.71
CA LEU A 93 14.14 3.96 16.94
C LEU A 93 14.72 3.05 18.04
N ASP A 94 14.14 1.87 18.22
CA ASP A 94 14.59 0.87 19.20
C ASP A 94 16.04 0.44 18.94
N GLN A 95 16.41 0.21 17.67
CA GLN A 95 17.78 -0.11 17.26
C GLN A 95 18.79 1.00 17.58
N ARG A 96 18.32 2.23 17.76
CA ARG A 96 19.12 3.40 18.11
C ARG A 96 19.02 3.78 19.58
N GLY A 97 18.25 3.03 20.39
CA GLY A 97 18.00 3.34 21.80
C GLY A 97 17.19 4.62 22.02
N LEU A 98 16.34 4.99 21.05
CA LEU A 98 15.50 6.18 21.13
C LEU A 98 14.08 5.76 21.51
N GLU A 99 13.53 6.35 22.58
CA GLU A 99 12.18 6.01 23.06
C GLU A 99 11.10 6.47 22.08
N ASP A 100 11.25 7.66 21.50
CA ASP A 100 10.26 8.26 20.62
C ASP A 100 10.85 9.30 19.65
N SER A 101 9.97 9.97 18.90
CA SER A 101 10.34 11.06 17.99
C SER A 101 10.86 12.32 18.69
N SER A 102 10.57 12.53 19.98
CA SER A 102 11.08 13.67 20.73
C SER A 102 12.57 13.48 21.05
N ALA A 103 12.98 12.24 21.35
CA ALA A 103 14.39 11.88 21.50
C ALA A 103 15.17 12.10 20.19
N VAL A 104 14.54 11.88 19.03
CA VAL A 104 15.14 12.20 17.72
C VAL A 104 15.39 13.72 17.59
N ALA A 105 14.44 14.56 18.01
CA ALA A 105 14.55 16.02 17.87
C ALA A 105 15.68 16.64 18.69
N ALA A 106 16.16 15.94 19.74
CA ALA A 106 17.30 16.37 20.54
C ALA A 106 18.66 16.08 19.88
N LEU A 107 18.70 15.28 18.81
CA LEU A 107 19.93 14.91 18.10
C LEU A 107 20.40 16.01 17.15
N SER A 108 21.63 15.90 16.65
CA SER A 108 22.11 16.80 15.60
C SER A 108 21.29 16.65 14.31
N GLU A 109 21.16 17.72 13.51
CA GLU A 109 20.39 17.67 12.25
C GLU A 109 20.82 16.53 11.32
N ARG A 110 22.13 16.21 11.32
CA ARG A 110 22.68 15.14 10.48
C ARG A 110 22.16 13.77 10.92
N GLU A 111 22.10 13.53 12.23
CA GLU A 111 21.57 12.30 12.81
C GLU A 111 20.08 12.18 12.58
N GLN A 112 19.34 13.27 12.79
CA GLN A 112 17.89 13.35 12.50
C GLN A 112 17.61 12.95 11.05
N LYS A 113 18.28 13.59 10.07
CA LYS A 113 18.11 13.30 8.64
C LYS A 113 18.42 11.84 8.32
N THR A 114 19.47 11.28 8.94
CA THR A 114 19.87 9.88 8.73
C THR A 114 18.80 8.90 9.25
N ILE A 115 18.25 9.16 10.44
CA ILE A 115 17.19 8.32 11.03
C ILE A 115 15.92 8.42 10.19
N VAL A 116 15.49 9.63 9.85
CA VAL A 116 14.28 9.85 9.03
C VAL A 116 14.41 9.17 7.67
N LEU A 117 15.55 9.31 6.98
CA LEU A 117 15.76 8.62 5.69
C LEU A 117 15.73 7.10 5.83
N THR A 118 16.27 6.57 6.94
CA THR A 118 16.24 5.12 7.21
C THR A 118 14.80 4.62 7.43
N ILE A 119 14.00 5.36 8.20
CA ILE A 119 12.58 5.08 8.42
C ILE A 119 11.82 5.15 7.10
N VAL A 120 11.89 6.28 6.39
CA VAL A 120 11.19 6.50 5.13
C VAL A 120 11.54 5.44 4.10
N ARG A 121 12.82 5.02 4.01
CA ARG A 121 13.21 3.91 3.13
C ARG A 121 12.49 2.62 3.51
N ARG A 122 12.45 2.23 4.79
CA ARG A 122 11.73 1.02 5.23
C ARG A 122 10.24 1.10 4.92
N GLU A 123 9.63 2.24 5.20
CA GLU A 123 8.21 2.49 4.93
C GLU A 123 7.88 2.36 3.44
N ILE A 124 8.66 3.00 2.56
CA ILE A 124 8.48 2.90 1.10
C ILE A 124 8.63 1.43 0.66
N GLY A 125 9.62 0.70 1.18
CA GLY A 125 9.82 -0.71 0.83
C GLY A 125 8.62 -1.59 1.14
N VAL A 126 8.08 -1.47 2.36
CA VAL A 126 6.88 -2.23 2.80
C VAL A 126 5.67 -1.88 1.93
N MET A 127 5.43 -0.59 1.72
CA MET A 127 4.24 -0.12 1.01
C MET A 127 4.32 -0.36 -0.51
N ALA A 128 5.52 -0.31 -1.11
CA ALA A 128 5.72 -0.66 -2.51
C ALA A 128 5.48 -2.16 -2.74
N ALA A 129 5.99 -3.01 -1.84
CA ALA A 129 5.76 -4.45 -1.92
C ALA A 129 4.27 -4.79 -1.80
N SER A 130 3.54 -4.16 -0.89
CA SER A 130 2.10 -4.39 -0.75
C SER A 130 1.31 -3.95 -1.98
N ALA A 131 1.65 -2.79 -2.57
CA ALA A 131 1.03 -2.33 -3.81
C ALA A 131 1.23 -3.33 -4.96
N LEU A 132 2.43 -3.91 -5.11
CA LEU A 132 2.70 -4.94 -6.12
C LEU A 132 1.90 -6.24 -5.86
N VAL A 133 1.78 -6.67 -4.60
CA VAL A 133 0.94 -7.82 -4.24
C VAL A 133 -0.53 -7.56 -4.59
N ILE A 134 -1.05 -6.37 -4.27
CA ILE A 134 -2.41 -5.95 -4.61
C ILE A 134 -2.63 -5.96 -6.12
N THR A 135 -1.66 -5.48 -6.91
CA THR A 135 -1.71 -5.57 -8.37
C THR A 135 -1.86 -7.01 -8.86
N VAL A 136 -1.06 -7.95 -8.32
CA VAL A 136 -1.16 -9.37 -8.69
C VAL A 136 -2.52 -9.94 -8.31
N LEU A 137 -3.04 -9.64 -7.12
CA LEU A 137 -4.37 -10.08 -6.70
C LEU A 137 -5.48 -9.51 -7.61
N GLY A 138 -5.38 -8.24 -7.99
CA GLY A 138 -6.32 -7.61 -8.91
C GLY A 138 -6.29 -8.23 -10.30
N LEU A 139 -5.10 -8.53 -10.85
CA LEU A 139 -4.96 -9.26 -12.12
C LEU A 139 -5.59 -10.65 -12.03
N ARG A 140 -5.37 -11.36 -10.92
CA ARG A 140 -5.98 -12.67 -10.66
C ARG A 140 -7.51 -12.59 -10.54
N ALA A 141 -8.07 -11.52 -9.99
CA ALA A 141 -9.52 -11.30 -9.94
C ALA A 141 -10.11 -11.01 -11.32
N ALA A 142 -9.36 -10.32 -12.19
CA ALA A 142 -9.79 -9.93 -13.53
C ALA A 142 -9.89 -11.11 -14.52
N GLU A 143 -9.19 -12.21 -14.27
CA GLU A 143 -9.33 -13.46 -15.05
C GLU A 143 -10.73 -14.10 -14.90
N TRP A 144 -11.56 -13.63 -13.96
CA TRP A 144 -12.90 -14.16 -13.65
C TRP A 144 -14.02 -13.17 -14.03
N LEU A 145 -13.72 -12.16 -14.85
CA LEU A 145 -14.69 -11.23 -15.46
C LEU A 145 -15.30 -11.83 -16.72
#